data_AF-A0A6L9UA53-F1
#
_entry.id   AF-A0A6L9UA53-F1
#
_cell.length_a   1.000
_cell.length_b   1.000
_cell.length_c   1.000
_cell.angle_alpha   90.00
_cell.angle_beta   90.00
_cell.angle_gamma   90.00
#
_symmetry.space_group_name_H-M   'P 1'
#
loop_
_entity.id
_entity.type
_entity.pdbx_description
1 polymer ?
#
loop_
_entity_poly.entity_id
_entity_poly.type
_entity_poly.pdbx_seq_one_letter_code
_entity_poly.pdbx_strand_id
1 'polypeptide(L)'
;MASAINKATVAFSTTLTLNESEIQALEALVCYGADSFLKVFKENLGTAYIRNHEEGIRSLFDAINRDVRPAHRKIVEARQDLIDGVRRRSKKDAKRQKALNLRIEQSNGTDR
;
A
#
# COMPACT_ATOMS: atom_id res chain seq x y z
N MET A 1 -13.15 50.66 17.48
CA MET A 1 -14.21 49.67 17.17
C MET A 1 -13.55 48.30 17.08
N ALA A 2 -13.86 47.38 17.98
CA ALA A 2 -13.32 46.03 17.95
C ALA A 2 -14.17 45.18 16.98
N SER A 3 -13.53 44.60 15.95
CA SER A 3 -14.16 43.64 15.05
C SER A 3 -13.87 42.23 15.55
N ALA A 4 -14.90 41.49 15.93
CA ALA A 4 -14.78 40.08 16.28
C ALA A 4 -15.00 39.24 15.02
N ILE A 5 -13.96 38.56 14.54
CA ILE A 5 -14.06 37.62 13.41
C ILE A 5 -14.36 36.24 13.99
N ASN A 6 -15.64 35.85 13.98
CA ASN A 6 -16.03 34.48 14.30
C ASN A 6 -15.72 33.56 13.13
N LYS A 7 -14.81 32.60 13.33
CA LYS A 7 -14.45 31.59 12.34
C LYS A 7 -15.07 30.25 12.74
N ALA A 8 -16.11 29.83 12.01
CA ALA A 8 -16.69 28.50 12.15
C ALA A 8 -16.13 27.59 11.05
N THR A 9 -15.77 26.34 11.41
CA THR A 9 -15.32 25.33 10.45
C THR A 9 -16.17 24.08 10.63
N VAL A 10 -16.80 23.63 9.53
CA VAL A 10 -17.59 22.40 9.48
C VAL A 10 -16.87 21.44 8.54
N ALA A 11 -16.61 20.23 9.00
CA ALA A 11 -15.94 19.18 8.24
C ALA A 11 -16.78 17.91 8.23
N PHE A 12 -16.86 17.25 7.08
CA PHE A 12 -17.52 15.96 6.91
C PHE A 12 -16.49 14.95 6.41
N SER A 13 -16.54 13.73 6.94
CA SER A 13 -15.61 12.66 6.57
C SER A 13 -16.30 11.30 6.57
N THR A 14 -15.85 10.42 5.68
CA THR A 14 -16.24 9.02 5.62
C THR A 14 -14.97 8.15 5.58
N THR A 15 -15.03 6.98 6.20
CA THR A 15 -13.97 5.97 6.12
C THR A 15 -14.33 4.95 5.04
N LEU A 16 -13.40 4.72 4.12
CA LEU A 16 -13.46 3.64 3.14
C LEU A 16 -12.35 2.64 3.45
N THR A 17 -12.72 1.37 3.62
CA THR A 17 -11.75 0.28 3.81
C THR A 17 -11.53 -0.41 2.49
N LEU A 18 -10.27 -0.58 2.10
CA LEU A 18 -9.87 -1.19 0.84
C LEU A 18 -8.96 -2.39 1.12
N ASN A 19 -9.14 -3.45 0.34
CA ASN A 19 -8.16 -4.52 0.27
C ASN A 19 -7.00 -4.14 -0.68
N GLU A 20 -5.94 -4.94 -0.68
CA GLU A 20 -4.74 -4.62 -1.45
C GLU A 20 -4.96 -4.59 -2.96
N SER A 21 -5.81 -5.48 -3.49
CA SER A 21 -6.14 -5.49 -4.93
C SER A 21 -6.88 -4.22 -5.34
N GLU A 22 -7.78 -3.73 -4.50
CA GLU A 22 -8.49 -2.47 -4.72
C GLU A 22 -7.55 -1.26 -4.63
N ILE A 23 -6.60 -1.28 -3.70
CA ILE A 23 -5.55 -0.27 -3.59
C ILE A 23 -4.71 -0.23 -4.87
N GLN A 24 -4.27 -1.39 -5.37
CA GLN A 24 -3.52 -1.49 -6.63
C GLN A 24 -4.31 -0.97 -7.83
N ALA A 25 -5.60 -1.32 -7.91
CA ALA A 25 -6.47 -0.82 -8.97
C ALA A 25 -6.60 0.71 -8.93
N LEU A 26 -6.75 1.28 -7.73
CA LEU A 26 -6.77 2.73 -7.54
C LEU A 26 -5.46 3.35 -7.99
N GLU A 27 -4.31 2.84 -7.54
CA GLU A 27 -3.00 3.38 -7.93
C GLU A 27 -2.79 3.41 -9.45
N ALA A 28 -3.19 2.34 -10.14
CA ALA A 28 -3.10 2.22 -11.58
C ALA A 28 -4.00 3.26 -12.29
N LEU A 29 -5.21 3.48 -11.78
CA LEU A 29 -6.13 4.48 -12.30
C LEU A 29 -5.56 5.90 -12.14
N VAL A 30 -4.91 6.20 -11.02
CA VAL A 30 -4.38 7.54 -10.74
C VAL A 30 -3.09 7.84 -11.51
N CYS A 31 -2.34 6.81 -11.95
CA CYS A 31 -1.07 6.96 -12.69
C CYS A 31 -1.18 7.83 -13.95
N TYR A 32 -2.33 7.81 -14.62
CA TYR A 32 -2.54 8.59 -15.85
C TYR A 32 -2.74 10.09 -15.60
N GLY A 33 -3.00 10.49 -14.35
CA GLY A 33 -3.32 11.86 -13.98
C GLY A 33 -4.81 12.20 -14.15
N ALA A 34 -5.30 13.11 -13.31
CA ALA A 34 -6.71 13.47 -13.27
C ALA A 34 -7.21 14.09 -14.57
N ASP A 35 -6.40 14.94 -15.23
CA ASP A 35 -6.83 15.60 -16.47
C ASP A 35 -6.91 14.64 -17.65
N SER A 36 -5.97 13.69 -17.77
CA SER A 36 -6.03 12.62 -18.77
C SER A 36 -7.28 11.77 -18.58
N PHE A 37 -7.58 11.40 -17.33
CA PHE A 37 -8.78 10.66 -16.97
C PHE A 37 -10.05 11.45 -17.33
N LEU A 38 -10.15 12.71 -16.90
CA LEU A 38 -11.31 13.56 -17.17
C LEU A 38 -11.52 13.79 -18.65
N LYS A 39 -10.44 13.93 -19.43
CA LYS A 39 -10.52 14.06 -20.89
C LYS A 39 -11.19 12.83 -21.51
N VAL A 40 -10.63 11.64 -21.27
CA VAL A 40 -11.13 10.37 -21.85
C VAL A 40 -12.54 10.04 -21.32
N PHE A 41 -12.81 10.34 -20.05
CA PHE A 41 -14.14 10.16 -19.46
C PHE A 41 -15.17 11.00 -20.19
N LYS A 42 -14.91 12.30 -20.39
CA LYS A 42 -15.84 13.21 -21.07
C LYS A 42 -16.01 12.86 -22.55
N GLU A 43 -14.94 12.44 -23.21
CA GLU A 43 -14.97 12.03 -24.62
C GLU A 43 -15.87 10.82 -24.84
N ASN A 44 -15.83 9.82 -23.94
CA ASN A 44 -16.54 8.55 -24.13
C ASN A 44 -17.90 8.46 -23.42
N LEU A 45 -18.04 9.07 -22.24
CA LEU A 45 -19.23 8.96 -21.39
C LEU A 45 -20.03 10.26 -21.31
N GLY A 46 -19.51 11.34 -21.91
CA GLY A 46 -20.10 12.66 -21.85
C GLY A 46 -19.80 13.41 -20.55
N THR A 47 -20.33 14.63 -20.45
CA THR A 47 -19.97 15.58 -19.38
C THR A 47 -20.99 15.62 -18.24
N ALA A 48 -22.21 15.13 -18.46
CA ALA A 48 -23.35 15.37 -17.57
C ALA A 48 -23.08 14.97 -16.11
N TYR A 49 -22.45 13.81 -15.89
CA TYR A 49 -22.20 13.27 -14.55
C TYR A 49 -20.94 13.81 -13.89
N ILE A 50 -19.92 14.21 -14.66
CA ILE A 50 -18.59 14.55 -14.11
C ILE A 50 -18.37 16.06 -13.96
N ARG A 51 -19.11 16.89 -14.72
CA ARG A 51 -18.89 18.34 -14.83
C ARG A 51 -18.84 19.05 -13.47
N ASN A 52 -19.74 18.69 -12.56
CA ASN A 52 -19.83 19.34 -11.26
C ASN A 52 -18.83 18.77 -10.22
N HIS A 53 -18.07 17.74 -10.60
CA HIS A 53 -17.20 16.98 -9.70
C HIS A 53 -15.74 16.98 -10.16
N GLU A 54 -15.37 17.71 -11.20
CA GLU A 54 -14.01 17.70 -11.76
C GLU A 54 -12.93 18.10 -10.76
N GLU A 55 -13.17 19.17 -10.00
CA GLU A 55 -12.33 19.60 -8.88
C GLU A 55 -12.21 18.49 -7.81
N GLY A 56 -13.33 17.83 -7.50
CA GLY A 56 -13.36 16.71 -6.58
C GLY A 56 -12.54 15.51 -7.07
N ILE A 57 -12.57 15.22 -8.37
CA ILE A 57 -11.76 14.17 -8.98
C ILE A 57 -10.27 14.51 -8.93
N ARG A 58 -9.89 15.75 -9.26
CA ARG A 58 -8.49 16.20 -9.13
C ARG A 58 -8.01 16.06 -7.69
N SER A 59 -8.79 16.58 -6.74
CA SER A 59 -8.50 16.48 -5.31
C SER A 59 -8.42 15.03 -4.82
N LEU A 60 -9.29 14.15 -5.31
CA LEU A 60 -9.26 12.72 -5.00
C LEU A 60 -8.00 12.06 -5.53
N PHE A 61 -7.59 12.34 -6.77
CA PHE A 61 -6.36 11.81 -7.35
C PHE A 61 -5.14 12.23 -6.53
N ASP A 62 -5.08 13.50 -6.10
CA ASP A 62 -4.03 14.00 -5.23
C ASP A 62 -4.02 13.31 -3.87
N ALA A 63 -5.19 13.12 -3.26
CA ALA A 63 -5.32 12.41 -1.99
C ALA A 63 -4.85 10.95 -2.09
N ILE A 64 -5.21 10.24 -3.16
CA ILE A 64 -4.75 8.86 -3.39
C ILE A 64 -3.23 8.82 -3.56
N ASN A 65 -2.66 9.75 -4.34
CA ASN A 65 -1.21 9.84 -4.51
C ASN A 65 -0.47 10.16 -3.22
N ARG A 66 -1.03 11.01 -2.37
CA ARG A 66 -0.45 11.44 -1.10
C ARG A 66 -0.56 10.37 -0.02
N ASP A 67 -1.73 9.74 0.11
CA ASP A 67 -2.07 8.95 1.30
C ASP A 67 -2.05 7.44 1.01
N VAL A 68 -2.69 7.02 -0.08
CA VAL A 68 -2.89 5.60 -0.41
C VAL A 68 -1.60 4.97 -0.94
N ARG A 69 -0.87 5.66 -1.83
CA ARG A 69 0.38 5.14 -2.41
C ARG A 69 1.45 4.82 -1.36
N PRO A 70 1.76 5.72 -0.42
CA PRO A 70 2.73 5.40 0.63
C PRO A 70 2.23 4.28 1.55
N ALA A 71 0.93 4.20 1.83
CA ALA A 71 0.36 3.13 2.64
C ALA A 71 0.52 1.77 1.95
N HIS A 72 0.26 1.69 0.64
CA HIS A 72 0.47 0.47 -0.15
C HIS A 72 1.93 0.01 -0.13
N ARG A 73 2.88 0.93 -0.31
CA ARG A 73 4.32 0.61 -0.25
C ARG A 73 4.71 -0.03 1.07
N LYS A 74 4.19 0.48 2.19
CA LYS A 74 4.44 -0.12 3.52
C LYS A 74 3.87 -1.53 3.64
N ILE A 75 2.71 -1.81 3.03
CA ILE A 75 2.14 -3.16 3.00
C ILE A 75 3.06 -4.11 2.22
N VAL A 76 3.56 -3.67 1.06
CA VAL A 76 4.50 -4.45 0.24
C VAL A 76 5.80 -4.73 0.99
N GLU A 77 6.38 -3.72 1.63
CA GLU A 77 7.58 -3.85 2.46
C GLU A 77 7.36 -4.82 3.62
N ALA A 78 6.26 -4.67 4.37
CA ALA A 78 5.93 -5.56 5.48
C ALA A 78 5.77 -7.03 5.03
N ARG A 79 5.14 -7.26 3.87
CA ARG A 79 5.05 -8.60 3.28
C ARG A 79 6.43 -9.16 2.96
N GLN A 80 7.30 -8.36 2.37
CA GLN A 80 8.64 -8.79 2.00
C GLN A 80 9.47 -9.15 3.23
N ASP A 81 9.39 -8.34 4.29
CA ASP A 81 10.05 -8.60 5.57
C ASP A 81 9.58 -9.91 6.22
N LEU A 82 8.28 -10.21 6.15
CA LEU A 82 7.74 -11.49 6.64
C LEU A 82 8.32 -12.68 5.88
N ILE A 83 8.38 -12.60 4.55
CA ILE A 83 8.95 -13.66 3.68
C ILE A 83 10.43 -13.86 4.01
N ASP A 84 11.19 -12.78 4.13
CA ASP A 84 12.62 -12.87 4.41
C ASP A 84 12.90 -13.36 5.83
N GLY A 85 12.04 -13.00 6.79
CA GLY A 85 12.05 -13.55 8.14
C GLY A 85 11.86 -15.07 8.14
N VAL A 86 10.90 -15.59 7.37
CA VAL A 86 10.69 -17.04 7.21
C VAL A 86 11.94 -17.70 6.62
N ARG A 87 12.48 -17.14 5.53
CA ARG A 87 13.69 -17.68 4.87
C ARG A 87 14.89 -17.75 5.81
N ARG A 88 15.11 -16.70 6.62
CA ARG A 88 16.21 -16.66 7.61
C ARG A 88 16.06 -17.75 8.66
N ARG A 89 14.84 -17.99 9.15
CA ARG A 89 14.55 -19.08 10.11
C ARG A 89 14.85 -20.44 9.49
N SER A 90 14.33 -20.74 8.29
CA SER A 90 14.57 -22.01 7.60
C SER A 90 16.07 -22.27 7.36
N LYS A 91 16.84 -21.25 6.96
CA LYS A 91 18.30 -21.38 6.80
C LYS A 91 19.01 -21.69 8.12
N LYS A 92 18.61 -21.04 9.21
CA LYS A 92 19.18 -21.27 10.55
C LYS A 92 18.89 -22.69 11.03
N ASP A 93 17.69 -23.18 10.81
CA ASP A 93 17.29 -24.53 11.20
C ASP A 93 18.01 -25.60 10.37
N ALA A 94 18.15 -25.39 9.06
CA ALA A 94 18.96 -26.26 8.20
C ALA A 94 20.44 -26.32 8.64
N LYS A 95 21.03 -25.18 9.01
CA LYS A 95 22.41 -25.13 9.53
C LYS A 95 22.54 -25.87 10.87
N ARG A 96 21.56 -25.72 11.77
CA ARG A 96 21.52 -26.44 13.06
C ARG A 96 21.41 -27.95 12.85
N GLN A 97 20.54 -28.40 11.95
CA GLN A 97 20.38 -29.81 11.64
C GLN A 97 21.67 -30.42 11.06
N LYS A 98 22.31 -29.71 10.12
CA LYS A 98 23.59 -30.14 9.55
C LYS A 98 24.69 -30.26 10.62
N ALA A 99 24.76 -29.31 11.55
CA ALA A 99 25.71 -29.35 12.65
C ALA A 99 25.43 -30.49 13.64
N LEU A 100 24.15 -30.80 13.89
CA LEU A 100 23.76 -31.93 14.74
C LEU A 100 24.16 -33.27 14.11
N ASN A 101 23.85 -33.45 12.82
CA ASN A 101 24.19 -34.67 12.08
C ASN A 101 25.71 -34.91 12.06
N LEU A 102 26.50 -33.86 11.80
CA LEU A 102 27.96 -33.95 11.82
C LEU A 102 28.51 -34.40 13.19
N ARG A 103 27.91 -33.92 14.29
CA ARG A 103 28.31 -34.33 15.65
C ARG A 103 27.98 -35.79 15.95
N ILE A 104 26.83 -36.27 15.47
CA ILE A 104 26.42 -37.69 15.62
C ILE A 104 27.36 -38.60 14.82
N GLU A 105 27.71 -38.21 13.59
CA GLU A 105 28.69 -38.94 12.76
C GLU A 105 30.07 -39.01 13.43
N GLN A 106 30.50 -37.93 14.07
CA GLN A 106 31.78 -37.87 14.78
C GLN A 106 31.80 -38.71 16.05
N SER A 107 30.72 -38.75 16.85
CA SER A 107 30.68 -39.59 18.05
C SER A 107 30.67 -41.08 17.70
N ASN A 108 29.95 -41.47 16.65
CA ASN A 108 29.84 -42.87 16.20
C ASN A 108 31.14 -43.40 15.58
N GLY A 109 32.08 -42.52 15.18
CA GLY A 109 33.39 -42.90 14.68
C GLY A 109 34.47 -43.06 15.76
N THR A 110 34.18 -42.74 17.04
CA THR A 110 35.17 -42.76 18.13
C THR A 110 35.11 -44.07 18.96
N ASP A 111 34.12 -44.94 18.72
CA ASP A 111 33.92 -46.24 19.39
C ASP A 111 34.49 -47.45 18.59
N ARG A 112 35.54 -47.23 17.76
CA ARG A 112 36.23 -48.31 17.03
C ARG A 112 37.73 -48.30 17.26
#